data_AF-X0TSL1-F1
#
_entry.id   AF-X0TSL1-F1
#
_cell.length_a   1.000
_cell.length_b   1.000
_cell.length_c   1.000
_cell.angle_alpha   90.00
_cell.angle_beta   90.00
_cell.angle_gamma   90.00
#
_symmetry.space_group_name_H-M   'P 1'
#
loop_
_entity.id
_entity.type
_entity.pdbx_description
1 polymer ?
#
loop_
_entity_poly.entity_id
_entity_poly.type
_entity_poly.pdbx_seq_one_letter_code
_entity_poly.pdbx_strand_id
1 'polypeptide(L)'
;MDRRMKILAGLFGAVIAYALVNTVVYPRWIEPLLTIDQIIAQRRKDYNRLEAVEDEVRRAKEEYEALVSRVGSFDIGKVETDIRDRLNQLIDKHQLQDLKVSPSRPTKDGKTGLEKMVITVSAVGTLKSGVEFLEDVAGLPQLVRVGNAAVYPASRSRNE
;
A
#
# COMPACT_ATOMS: atom_id res chain seq x y z
N MET A 1 -49.15 67.88 -10.20
CA MET A 1 -48.54 67.07 -9.12
C MET A 1 -47.94 68.01 -8.10
N ASP A 2 -48.55 68.15 -6.93
CA ASP A 2 -48.12 69.11 -5.91
C ASP A 2 -46.78 68.74 -5.26
N ARG A 3 -46.01 69.76 -4.86
CA ARG A 3 -44.65 69.65 -4.29
C ARG A 3 -44.58 68.70 -3.10
N ARG A 4 -45.65 68.63 -2.29
CA ARG A 4 -45.79 67.72 -1.15
C ARG A 4 -45.85 66.25 -1.56
N MET A 5 -46.52 65.96 -2.68
CA MET A 5 -46.67 64.60 -3.19
C MET A 5 -45.35 64.05 -3.74
N LYS A 6 -44.50 64.92 -4.31
CA LYS A 6 -43.13 64.56 -4.74
C LYS A 6 -42.21 64.22 -3.56
N ILE A 7 -42.31 64.97 -2.46
CA ILE A 7 -41.51 64.72 -1.25
C ILE A 7 -41.93 63.41 -0.58
N LEU A 8 -43.24 63.16 -0.47
CA LEU A 8 -43.77 61.90 0.06
C LEU A 8 -43.40 60.69 -0.81
N ALA A 9 -43.47 60.82 -2.13
CA ALA A 9 -43.04 59.76 -3.04
C ALA A 9 -41.52 59.49 -2.94
N GLY A 10 -40.70 60.52 -2.76
CA GLY A 10 -39.25 60.38 -2.55
C GLY A 10 -38.91 59.68 -1.23
N LEU A 11 -39.58 60.06 -0.14
CA LEU A 11 -39.42 59.40 1.17
C LEU A 11 -39.87 57.94 1.12
N PHE A 12 -41.01 57.66 0.49
CA PHE A 12 -41.51 56.30 0.33
C PHE A 12 -40.56 55.44 -0.52
N GLY A 13 -40.03 56.01 -1.61
CA GLY A 13 -39.01 55.36 -2.44
C GLY A 13 -37.73 55.05 -1.67
N ALA A 14 -37.27 55.97 -0.81
CA ALA A 14 -36.07 55.77 0.00
C ALA A 14 -36.26 54.66 1.06
N VAL A 15 -37.42 54.61 1.72
CA VAL A 15 -37.73 53.56 2.71
C VAL A 15 -37.82 52.18 2.04
N ILE A 16 -38.48 52.10 0.87
CA ILE A 16 -38.55 50.84 0.11
C ILE A 16 -37.16 50.42 -0.37
N ALA A 17 -36.36 51.34 -0.90
CA ALA A 17 -35.00 51.03 -1.35
C ALA A 17 -34.13 50.51 -0.19
N TYR A 18 -34.19 51.15 0.98
CA TYR A 18 -33.48 50.70 2.18
C TYR A 18 -33.95 49.31 2.64
N ALA A 19 -35.27 49.09 2.70
CA ALA A 19 -35.84 47.80 3.07
C ALA A 19 -35.41 46.69 2.11
N LEU A 20 -35.39 46.95 0.80
CA LEU A 20 -35.00 45.99 -0.23
C LEU A 20 -33.50 45.66 -0.16
N VAL A 21 -32.65 46.65 0.08
CA VAL A 21 -31.20 46.44 0.26
C VAL A 21 -30.93 45.62 1.51
N ASN A 22 -31.55 45.95 2.65
CA ASN A 22 -31.28 45.27 3.92
C ASN A 22 -31.84 43.84 3.97
N THR A 23 -33.00 43.59 3.36
CA THR A 23 -33.66 42.27 3.43
C THR A 23 -33.28 41.31 2.31
N VAL A 24 -32.95 41.82 1.11
CA VAL A 24 -32.71 40.97 -0.06
C VAL A 24 -31.26 41.05 -0.52
N VAL A 25 -30.72 42.25 -0.67
CA VAL A 25 -29.38 42.43 -1.29
C VAL A 25 -28.27 42.05 -0.31
N TYR A 26 -28.34 42.54 0.93
CA TYR A 26 -27.30 42.32 1.92
C TYR A 26 -27.11 40.82 2.27
N PRO A 27 -28.15 40.07 2.68
CA PRO A 27 -27.97 38.66 3.06
C PRO A 27 -27.69 37.73 1.87
N ARG A 28 -28.21 38.02 0.67
CA ARG A 28 -27.99 37.12 -0.50
C ARG A 28 -26.71 37.42 -1.28
N TRP A 29 -26.21 38.65 -1.26
CA TRP A 29 -25.10 39.05 -2.13
C TRP A 29 -23.87 39.52 -1.37
N ILE A 30 -24.03 40.24 -0.25
CA ILE A 30 -22.90 40.87 0.46
C ILE A 30 -22.37 39.96 1.58
N GLU A 31 -23.25 39.41 2.40
CA GLU A 31 -22.91 38.48 3.48
C GLU A 31 -22.13 37.23 3.01
N PRO A 32 -22.51 36.55 1.90
CA PRO A 32 -21.71 35.44 1.39
C PRO A 32 -20.31 35.91 0.93
N LEU A 33 -20.19 37.09 0.31
CA LEU A 33 -18.87 37.61 -0.11
C LEU A 33 -17.94 37.87 1.07
N LEU A 34 -18.46 38.32 2.21
CA LEU A 34 -17.68 38.56 3.42
C LEU A 34 -17.28 37.27 4.17
N THR A 35 -18.04 36.19 3.97
CA THR A 35 -17.81 34.89 4.64
C THR A 35 -17.02 33.89 3.78
N ILE A 36 -16.82 34.18 2.49
CA ILE A 36 -16.02 33.34 1.56
C ILE A 36 -14.61 33.09 2.12
N ASP A 37 -13.93 34.10 2.66
CA ASP A 37 -12.58 33.91 3.19
C ASP A 37 -12.55 32.96 4.40
N GLN A 38 -13.59 33.01 5.25
CA GLN A 38 -13.74 32.10 6.38
C GLN A 38 -14.03 30.67 5.90
N ILE A 39 -14.88 30.52 4.87
CA ILE A 39 -15.20 29.22 4.26
C ILE A 39 -13.96 28.62 3.58
N ILE A 40 -13.16 29.44 2.88
CA ILE A 40 -11.91 29.01 2.25
C ILE A 40 -10.90 28.60 3.32
N ALA A 41 -10.73 29.38 4.39
CA ALA A 41 -9.83 29.05 5.49
C ALA A 41 -10.24 27.73 6.18
N GLN A 42 -11.54 27.51 6.38
CA GLN A 42 -12.07 26.30 6.99
C GLN A 42 -11.84 25.08 6.08
N ARG A 43 -12.14 25.19 4.78
CA ARG A 43 -11.86 24.12 3.81
C ARG A 43 -10.37 23.82 3.67
N ARG A 44 -9.51 24.83 3.75
CA ARG A 44 -8.05 24.64 3.71
C ARG A 44 -7.55 23.87 4.94
N LYS A 45 -8.12 24.16 6.11
CA LYS A 45 -7.82 23.42 7.34
C LYS A 45 -8.25 21.96 7.25
N ASP A 46 -9.44 21.71 6.70
CA ASP A 46 -9.94 20.35 6.49
C ASP A 46 -9.11 19.59 5.45
N TYR A 47 -8.72 20.26 4.36
CA TYR A 47 -7.83 19.69 3.33
C TYR A 47 -6.47 19.29 3.93
N ASN A 48 -5.80 20.20 4.64
CA ASN A 48 -4.51 19.89 5.25
C ASN A 48 -4.61 18.74 6.27
N ARG A 49 -5.74 18.62 6.98
CA ARG A 49 -5.98 17.51 7.90
C ARG A 49 -6.14 16.18 7.15
N LEU A 50 -6.88 16.18 6.05
CA LEU A 50 -7.07 14.98 5.20
C LEU A 50 -5.76 14.56 4.54
N GLU A 51 -4.96 15.52 4.05
CA GLU A 51 -3.64 15.27 3.46
C GLU A 51 -2.69 14.62 4.48
N ALA A 52 -2.67 15.11 5.73
CA ALA A 52 -1.88 14.49 6.80
C ALA A 52 -2.31 13.04 7.10
N VAL A 53 -3.62 12.76 7.10
CA VAL A 53 -4.15 11.41 7.30
C VAL A 53 -3.81 10.50 6.12
N GLU A 54 -3.87 11.01 4.89
CA GLU A 54 -3.49 10.26 3.70
C GLU A 54 -2.00 9.89 3.73
N ASP A 55 -1.14 10.83 4.13
CA ASP A 55 0.30 10.58 4.32
C ASP A 55 0.58 9.53 5.39
N GLU A 56 -0.12 9.58 6.53
CA GLU A 56 -0.01 8.58 7.59
C GLU A 56 -0.44 7.20 7.11
N VAL A 57 -1.57 7.09 6.40
CA VAL A 57 -2.06 5.82 5.83
C VAL A 57 -1.08 5.26 4.80
N ARG A 58 -0.50 6.13 3.96
CA ARG A 58 0.51 5.72 2.98
C ARG A 58 1.76 5.16 3.66
N ARG A 59 2.28 5.82 4.70
CA ARG A 59 3.42 5.31 5.49
C ARG A 59 3.09 3.99 6.18
N ALA A 60 1.92 3.89 6.80
CA ALA A 60 1.47 2.66 7.45
C ALA A 60 1.33 1.50 6.45
N LYS A 61 0.88 1.79 5.21
CA LYS A 61 0.83 0.80 4.14
C LYS A 61 2.22 0.33 3.73
N GLU A 62 3.17 1.24 3.54
CA GLU A 62 4.56 0.89 3.19
C GLU A 62 5.22 0.05 4.29
N GLU A 63 5.02 0.42 5.56
CA GLU A 63 5.50 -0.35 6.71
C GLU A 63 4.85 -1.72 6.80
N TYR A 64 3.55 -1.81 6.53
CA TYR A 64 2.81 -3.07 6.48
C TYR A 64 3.30 -3.96 5.33
N GLU A 65 3.49 -3.43 4.13
CA GLU A 65 4.06 -4.17 2.99
C GLU A 65 5.50 -4.63 3.28
N ALA A 66 6.31 -3.80 3.93
CA ALA A 66 7.65 -4.18 4.39
C ALA A 66 7.61 -5.29 5.45
N LEU A 67 6.64 -5.26 6.37
CA LEU A 67 6.47 -6.30 7.37
C LEU A 67 5.96 -7.61 6.74
N VAL A 68 4.97 -7.53 5.86
CA VAL A 68 4.41 -8.67 5.11
C VAL A 68 5.46 -9.29 4.20
N SER A 69 6.30 -8.50 3.53
CA SER A 69 7.40 -9.05 2.72
C SER A 69 8.45 -9.80 3.56
N ARG A 70 8.69 -9.39 4.81
CA ARG A 70 9.62 -10.05 5.75
C ARG A 70 9.02 -11.31 6.40
N VAL A 71 7.75 -11.26 6.77
CA VAL A 71 7.05 -12.35 7.48
C VAL A 71 6.39 -13.33 6.51
N GLY A 72 6.19 -12.93 5.25
CA GLY A 72 5.33 -13.59 4.28
C GLY A 72 3.93 -12.97 4.26
N SER A 73 3.22 -13.11 3.13
CA SER A 73 1.78 -12.87 3.06
C SER A 73 1.05 -13.85 3.98
N PHE A 74 -0.07 -13.41 4.58
CA PHE A 74 -1.02 -14.31 5.27
C PHE A 74 -1.67 -15.32 4.31
N ASP A 75 -1.57 -15.08 3.00
CA ASP A 75 -1.97 -16.01 1.94
C ASP A 75 -0.81 -16.92 1.56
N ILE A 76 -0.86 -18.16 2.06
CA ILE A 76 0.17 -19.19 1.83
C ILE A 76 0.39 -19.46 0.34
N GLY A 77 -0.65 -19.40 -0.49
CA GLY A 77 -0.54 -19.69 -1.92
C GLY A 77 0.30 -18.65 -2.66
N LYS A 78 0.19 -17.38 -2.27
CA LYS A 78 1.04 -16.31 -2.80
C LYS A 78 2.49 -16.46 -2.33
N VAL A 79 2.70 -16.79 -1.05
CA VAL A 79 4.05 -17.04 -0.52
C VAL A 79 4.73 -18.20 -1.23
N GLU A 80 3.99 -19.29 -1.50
CA GLU A 80 4.52 -20.43 -2.26
C GLU A 80 4.96 -20.01 -3.66
N THR A 81 4.13 -19.24 -4.37
CA THR A 81 4.40 -18.79 -5.73
C THR A 81 5.61 -17.88 -5.76
N ASP A 82 5.64 -16.85 -4.91
CA ASP A 82 6.75 -15.89 -4.83
C ASP A 82 8.08 -16.56 -4.45
N ILE A 83 8.07 -17.48 -3.47
CA ILE A 83 9.28 -18.19 -3.07
C ILE A 83 9.73 -19.14 -4.18
N ARG A 84 8.81 -19.86 -4.84
CA ARG A 84 9.15 -20.72 -5.97
C ARG A 84 9.80 -19.91 -7.10
N ASP A 85 9.23 -18.77 -7.46
CA ASP A 85 9.74 -17.93 -8.53
C ASP A 85 11.13 -17.37 -8.19
N ARG A 86 11.34 -16.93 -6.95
CA ARG A 86 12.66 -16.49 -6.47
C ARG A 86 13.68 -17.63 -6.46
N LEU A 87 13.31 -18.82 -6.00
CA LEU A 87 14.19 -19.98 -6.02
C LEU A 87 14.58 -20.35 -7.45
N ASN A 88 13.63 -20.34 -8.39
CA ASN A 88 13.91 -20.57 -9.81
C ASN A 88 14.92 -19.53 -10.35
N GLN A 89 14.74 -18.25 -10.04
CA GLN A 89 15.68 -17.20 -10.45
C GLN A 89 17.09 -17.40 -9.88
N LEU A 90 17.20 -17.80 -8.60
CA LEU A 90 18.50 -18.08 -7.99
C LEU A 90 19.17 -19.31 -8.61
N ILE A 91 18.40 -20.33 -8.95
CA ILE A 91 18.90 -21.55 -9.59
C ILE A 91 19.42 -21.25 -11.00
N ASP A 92 18.69 -20.46 -11.77
CA ASP A 92 19.09 -20.01 -13.10
C ASP A 92 20.36 -19.15 -13.03
N LYS A 93 20.43 -18.22 -12.05
CA LYS A 93 21.60 -17.38 -11.80
C LYS A 93 22.86 -18.21 -11.52
N HIS A 94 22.72 -19.30 -10.76
CA HIS A 94 23.84 -20.18 -10.36
C HIS A 94 24.09 -21.37 -11.31
N GLN A 95 23.37 -21.43 -12.44
CA GLN A 95 23.49 -22.46 -13.48
C GLN A 95 23.30 -23.89 -12.95
N LEU A 96 22.39 -24.07 -12.00
CA LEU A 96 22.05 -25.39 -11.46
C LEU A 96 21.07 -26.11 -12.42
N GLN A 97 21.31 -27.39 -12.68
CA GLN A 97 20.57 -28.24 -13.64
C GLN A 97 19.66 -29.26 -12.92
N ASP A 98 18.81 -29.97 -13.68
CA ASP A 98 17.90 -31.01 -13.19
C ASP A 98 17.05 -30.60 -11.98
N LEU A 99 16.43 -29.43 -12.10
CA LEU A 99 15.68 -28.81 -11.02
C LEU A 99 14.41 -29.60 -10.67
N LYS A 100 14.25 -29.89 -9.38
CA LYS A 100 12.97 -30.30 -8.79
C LYS A 100 12.68 -29.48 -7.54
N VAL A 101 11.69 -28.60 -7.64
CA VAL A 101 11.09 -27.89 -6.49
C VAL A 101 9.79 -28.57 -6.11
N SER A 102 9.70 -29.09 -4.91
CA SER A 102 8.51 -29.80 -4.40
C SER A 102 8.07 -29.19 -3.07
N PRO A 103 7.03 -28.33 -3.06
CA PRO A 103 6.47 -27.83 -1.82
C PRO A 103 5.66 -28.92 -1.11
N SER A 104 5.76 -28.96 0.20
CA SER A 104 4.90 -29.75 1.06
C SER A 104 3.60 -29.02 1.33
N ARG A 105 2.59 -29.74 1.82
CA ARG A 105 1.40 -29.09 2.37
C ARG A 105 1.79 -28.16 3.52
N PRO A 106 1.15 -26.99 3.64
CA PRO A 106 1.32 -26.11 4.79
C PRO A 106 0.91 -26.85 6.07
N THR A 107 1.69 -26.66 7.13
CA THR A 107 1.41 -27.24 8.44
C THR A 107 1.48 -26.14 9.48
N LYS A 108 0.64 -26.21 10.51
CA LYS A 108 0.71 -25.27 11.63
C LYS A 108 1.71 -25.79 12.66
N ASP A 109 2.63 -24.94 13.09
CA ASP A 109 3.53 -25.27 14.18
C ASP A 109 2.78 -25.20 15.53
N GLY A 110 2.76 -26.30 16.27
CA GLY A 110 1.99 -26.42 17.51
C GLY A 110 2.49 -25.55 18.65
N LYS A 111 3.75 -25.07 18.59
CA LYS A 111 4.35 -24.22 19.63
C LYS A 111 4.13 -22.72 19.37
N THR A 112 4.32 -22.29 18.12
CA THR A 112 4.27 -20.86 17.75
C THR A 112 2.92 -20.46 17.15
N GLY A 113 2.11 -21.43 16.73
CA GLY A 113 0.87 -21.18 15.99
C GLY A 113 1.10 -20.66 14.56
N LEU A 114 2.36 -20.55 14.11
CA LEU A 114 2.71 -20.09 12.78
C LEU A 114 2.47 -21.19 11.76
N GLU A 115 2.00 -20.80 10.58
CA GLU A 115 1.95 -21.70 9.43
C GLU A 115 3.33 -21.78 8.80
N LYS A 116 3.81 -23.00 8.60
CA LYS A 116 5.08 -23.32 7.97
C LYS A 116 4.85 -24.18 6.74
N MET A 117 5.69 -23.98 5.74
CA MET A 117 5.74 -24.78 4.53
C MET A 117 7.17 -25.26 4.32
N VAL A 118 7.33 -26.53 3.97
CA VAL A 118 8.63 -27.10 3.65
C VAL A 118 8.73 -27.14 2.13
N ILE A 119 9.80 -26.57 1.59
CA ILE A 119 10.09 -26.64 0.16
C ILE A 119 11.34 -27.50 -0.01
N THR A 120 11.19 -28.61 -0.71
CA THR A 120 12.33 -29.46 -1.08
C THR A 120 12.85 -29.02 -2.44
N VAL A 121 14.13 -28.68 -2.49
CA VAL A 121 14.83 -28.32 -3.73
C VAL A 121 15.88 -29.38 -4.00
N SER A 122 15.88 -29.92 -5.21
CA SER A 122 16.94 -30.80 -5.71
C SER A 122 17.46 -30.24 -7.02
N ALA A 123 18.78 -30.16 -7.16
CA ALA A 123 19.45 -29.67 -8.34
C ALA A 123 20.85 -30.28 -8.45
N VAL A 124 21.41 -30.28 -9.67
CA VAL A 124 22.73 -30.81 -10.00
C VAL A 124 23.60 -29.65 -10.45
N GLY A 125 24.81 -29.54 -9.91
CA GLY A 125 25.73 -28.47 -10.28
C GLY A 125 27.10 -28.61 -9.64
N THR A 126 27.91 -27.56 -9.75
CA THR A 126 29.19 -27.52 -9.06
C THR A 126 28.99 -27.27 -7.57
N LEU A 127 29.92 -27.77 -6.73
CA LEU A 127 29.88 -27.49 -5.29
C LEU A 127 29.91 -25.99 -5.01
N LYS A 128 30.68 -25.23 -5.81
CA LYS A 128 30.75 -23.76 -5.72
C LYS A 128 29.37 -23.12 -5.95
N SER A 129 28.70 -23.46 -7.06
CA SER A 129 27.35 -22.98 -7.37
C SER A 129 26.35 -23.33 -6.26
N GLY A 130 26.48 -24.53 -5.67
CA GLY A 130 25.62 -24.94 -4.55
C GLY A 130 25.84 -24.11 -3.28
N VAL A 131 27.08 -23.73 -2.97
CA VAL A 131 27.39 -22.86 -1.82
C VAL A 131 26.88 -21.44 -2.07
N GLU A 132 27.17 -20.86 -3.24
CA GLU A 132 26.71 -19.51 -3.60
C GLU A 132 25.17 -19.40 -3.63
N PHE A 133 24.49 -20.47 -4.07
CA PHE A 133 23.04 -20.58 -3.99
C PHE A 133 22.54 -20.56 -2.53
N LEU A 134 23.17 -21.31 -1.62
CA LEU A 134 22.77 -21.33 -0.21
C LEU A 134 23.00 -19.98 0.47
N GLU A 135 24.07 -19.27 0.12
CA GLU A 135 24.32 -17.90 0.60
C GLU A 135 23.21 -16.94 0.15
N ASP A 136 22.84 -16.97 -1.13
CA ASP A 136 21.76 -16.14 -1.66
C ASP A 136 20.39 -16.49 -1.04
N VAL A 137 20.13 -17.79 -0.79
CA VAL A 137 18.90 -18.23 -0.10
C VAL A 137 18.85 -17.74 1.34
N ALA A 138 19.99 -17.73 2.06
CA ALA A 138 20.06 -17.19 3.41
C ALA A 138 19.89 -15.66 3.46
N GLY A 139 20.19 -14.96 2.36
CA GLY A 139 19.98 -13.53 2.19
C GLY A 139 18.55 -13.12 1.80
N LEU A 140 17.64 -14.09 1.63
CA LEU A 140 16.24 -13.78 1.29
C LEU A 140 15.53 -13.02 2.43
N PRO A 141 14.61 -12.11 2.10
CA PRO A 141 13.90 -11.31 3.11
C PRO A 141 12.94 -12.14 3.98
N GLN A 142 12.56 -13.34 3.53
CA GLN A 142 11.66 -14.24 4.27
C GLN A 142 12.39 -15.00 5.39
N LEU A 143 11.64 -15.39 6.44
CA LEU A 143 12.11 -16.30 7.48
C LEU A 143 12.30 -17.73 6.93
N VAL A 144 13.45 -17.99 6.32
CA VAL A 144 13.82 -19.29 5.76
C VAL A 144 14.70 -20.07 6.73
N ARG A 145 14.37 -21.34 6.94
CA ARG A 145 15.25 -22.30 7.62
C ARG A 145 15.66 -23.38 6.63
N VAL A 146 16.96 -23.45 6.33
CA VAL A 146 17.53 -24.56 5.55
C VAL A 146 17.61 -25.80 6.46
N GLY A 147 16.98 -26.89 6.05
CA GLY A 147 16.99 -28.16 6.77
C GLY A 147 17.43 -29.31 5.86
N ASN A 148 18.15 -30.28 6.43
CA ASN A 148 18.57 -31.52 5.74
C ASN A 148 19.31 -31.29 4.41
N ALA A 149 20.20 -30.31 4.35
CA ALA A 149 21.07 -30.12 3.19
C ALA A 149 22.00 -31.33 3.03
N ALA A 150 21.92 -32.00 1.89
CA ALA A 150 22.76 -33.15 1.57
C ALA A 150 23.34 -32.97 0.16
N VAL A 151 24.62 -33.27 0.03
CA VAL A 151 25.35 -33.21 -1.25
C VAL A 151 25.81 -34.61 -1.57
N TYR A 152 25.45 -35.08 -2.76
CA TYR A 152 25.88 -36.37 -3.28
C TYR A 152 26.66 -36.13 -4.57
N PRO A 153 27.73 -36.88 -4.84
CA PRO A 153 28.35 -36.86 -6.15
C PRO A 153 27.29 -37.28 -7.17
N ALA A 154 27.17 -36.53 -8.27
CA ALA A 154 26.37 -36.95 -9.40
C ALA A 154 26.94 -38.28 -9.90
N SER A 155 26.31 -39.39 -9.55
CA SER A 155 26.71 -40.69 -10.05
C SER A 155 26.60 -40.63 -11.56
N ARG A 156 27.70 -40.94 -12.28
CA ARG A 156 27.62 -41.20 -13.72
C ARG A 156 26.50 -42.22 -13.91
N SER A 157 25.45 -41.83 -14.62
CA SER A 157 24.44 -42.76 -15.13
C SER A 157 25.19 -43.93 -15.78
N ARG A 158 25.16 -45.08 -15.12
CA ARG A 158 25.65 -46.34 -15.65
C ARG A 158 24.55 -46.87 -16.56
N ASN A 159 24.46 -46.30 -17.75
CA ASN A 159 23.65 -46.78 -18.87
C ASN A 159 24.27 -46.24 -20.17
N GLU A 160 25.41 -46.84 -20.54
CA GLU A 160 25.75 -47.17 -21.92
C GLU A 160 26.06 -48.67 -21.96
#